data_AF-A0A1E5PN80-F1
#
_entry.id   AF-A0A1E5PN80-F1
#
_cell.length_a   1.000
_cell.length_b   1.000
_cell.length_c   1.000
_cell.angle_alpha   90.00
_cell.angle_beta   90.00
_cell.angle_gamma   90.00
#
_symmetry.space_group_name_H-M   'P 1'
#
loop_
_entity.id
_entity.type
_entity.pdbx_description
1 polymer ?
#
loop_
_entity_poly.entity_id
_entity_poly.type
_entity_poly.pdbx_seq_one_letter_code
_entity_poly.pdbx_strand_id
1 'polypeptide(L)'
;MPTNDRRTPSVPRSTLADTLLERLTGTYPAAADAARARAMTAYMKDAAPFLGIPAPLRRELSRTVTKDTPRPSESDCTALALRCWELPEREYHYFAVDYLRRYVARCSSGLLPVARHLVTTVPWWDTVDLLAAHTVGPLVRADPALAAVMDEWIGDEDLWLARTALLHQLRHKSATDTGRLFGYCRAQAGHPDFFIRKAIGWCLREYAKTDPDAVRAFVEAERGSLSPLSVREALKGL
;
A
#
# COMPACT_ATOMS: atom_id res chain seq x y z
N MET A 1 -20.68 7.39 9.51
CA MET A 1 -19.32 7.40 10.07
C MET A 1 -18.44 6.54 9.18
N PRO A 2 -17.18 6.92 8.91
CA PRO A 2 -16.24 6.01 8.27
C PRO A 2 -16.11 4.75 9.14
N THR A 3 -16.28 3.58 8.55
CA THR A 3 -16.27 2.32 9.30
C THR A 3 -14.98 1.55 8.99
N ASN A 4 -14.26 1.14 10.03
CA ASN A 4 -13.23 0.10 9.97
C ASN A 4 -13.89 -1.29 9.81
N ASP A 5 -14.70 -1.43 8.76
CA ASP A 5 -15.48 -2.63 8.52
C ASP A 5 -14.54 -3.80 8.17
N ARG A 6 -14.64 -4.86 8.96
CA ARG A 6 -13.84 -6.08 8.78
C ARG A 6 -14.47 -7.06 7.78
N ARG A 7 -15.70 -6.79 7.31
CA ARG A 7 -16.39 -7.64 6.33
C ARG A 7 -15.66 -7.62 4.99
N THR A 8 -15.59 -8.79 4.35
CA THR A 8 -15.13 -8.92 2.97
C THR A 8 -16.02 -8.07 2.06
N PRO A 9 -15.46 -7.12 1.30
CA PRO A 9 -16.21 -6.31 0.35
C PRO A 9 -16.86 -7.18 -0.73
N SER A 10 -18.09 -6.85 -1.13
CA SER A 10 -18.73 -7.48 -2.27
C SER A 10 -18.11 -6.99 -3.58
N VAL A 11 -17.85 -7.90 -4.53
CA VAL A 11 -17.39 -7.54 -5.88
C VAL A 11 -18.56 -6.94 -6.67
N PRO A 12 -18.53 -5.64 -7.03
CA PRO A 12 -19.61 -5.05 -7.82
C PRO A 12 -19.53 -5.52 -9.29
N ARG A 13 -20.67 -5.42 -10.00
CA ARG A 13 -20.69 -5.67 -11.45
C ARG A 13 -19.96 -4.55 -12.18
N SER A 14 -19.10 -4.92 -13.13
CA SER A 14 -18.37 -3.95 -13.96
C SER A 14 -17.90 -4.60 -15.27
N THR A 15 -18.51 -4.16 -16.39
CA THR A 15 -18.11 -4.59 -17.74
C THR A 15 -16.68 -4.16 -18.06
N LEU A 16 -16.25 -2.98 -17.56
CA LEU A 16 -14.87 -2.52 -17.74
C LEU A 16 -13.88 -3.45 -17.03
N ALA A 17 -14.17 -3.82 -15.78
CA ALA A 17 -13.33 -4.75 -15.05
C ALA A 17 -13.33 -6.15 -15.69
N ASP A 18 -14.47 -6.61 -16.24
CA ASP A 18 -14.55 -7.88 -16.99
C ASP A 18 -13.59 -7.84 -18.20
N THR A 19 -13.70 -6.80 -19.02
CA THR A 19 -12.85 -6.62 -20.22
C THR A 19 -11.36 -6.50 -19.86
N LEU A 20 -11.04 -5.74 -18.82
CA LEU A 20 -9.64 -5.56 -18.39
C LEU A 20 -9.07 -6.86 -17.83
N LEU A 21 -9.84 -7.62 -17.06
CA LEU A 21 -9.40 -8.90 -16.51
C LEU A 21 -9.14 -9.91 -17.63
N GLU A 22 -10.05 -10.04 -18.59
CA GLU A 22 -9.89 -10.93 -19.75
C GLU A 22 -8.60 -10.60 -20.52
N ARG A 23 -8.39 -9.31 -20.84
CA ARG A 23 -7.16 -8.86 -21.52
C ARG A 23 -5.92 -9.14 -20.68
N LEU A 24 -5.99 -8.91 -19.37
CA LEU A 24 -4.88 -9.10 -18.45
C LEU A 24 -4.47 -10.58 -18.39
N THR A 25 -5.43 -11.48 -18.20
CA THR A 25 -5.20 -12.93 -18.13
C THR A 25 -4.83 -13.55 -19.48
N GLY A 26 -5.14 -12.89 -20.61
CA GLY A 26 -4.60 -13.27 -21.92
C GLY A 26 -3.16 -12.76 -22.15
N THR A 27 -2.83 -11.57 -21.63
CA THR A 27 -1.57 -10.88 -21.93
C THR A 27 -0.42 -11.33 -21.03
N TYR A 28 -0.65 -11.45 -19.72
CA TYR A 28 0.41 -11.72 -18.75
C TYR A 28 1.00 -13.12 -18.88
N PRO A 29 0.20 -14.20 -18.95
CA PRO A 29 0.75 -15.56 -19.11
C PRO A 29 1.60 -15.73 -20.37
N ALA A 30 1.28 -15.02 -21.46
CA ALA A 30 2.07 -15.06 -22.70
C ALA A 30 3.49 -14.48 -22.54
N ALA A 31 3.73 -13.70 -21.49
CA ALA A 31 5.03 -13.11 -21.15
C ALA A 31 5.68 -13.78 -19.92
N ALA A 32 5.15 -14.91 -19.45
CA ALA A 32 5.65 -15.59 -18.27
C ALA A 32 7.05 -16.19 -18.50
N ASP A 33 7.86 -16.19 -17.45
CA ASP A 33 9.20 -16.76 -17.40
C ASP A 33 9.34 -17.57 -16.11
N ALA A 34 9.30 -18.90 -16.23
CA ALA A 34 9.33 -19.81 -15.08
C ALA A 34 10.64 -19.73 -14.27
N ALA A 35 11.77 -19.39 -14.90
CA ALA A 35 13.04 -19.26 -14.19
C ALA A 35 13.05 -17.98 -13.33
N ARG A 36 12.56 -16.87 -13.89
CA ARG A 36 12.38 -15.61 -13.15
C ARG A 36 11.32 -15.72 -12.08
N ALA A 37 10.21 -16.40 -12.35
CA ALA A 37 9.15 -16.65 -11.40
C ALA A 37 9.72 -17.26 -10.09
N ARG A 38 10.51 -18.33 -10.20
CA ARG A 38 11.16 -18.96 -9.03
C ARG A 38 12.04 -17.98 -8.25
N ALA A 39 12.84 -17.18 -8.94
CA ALA A 39 13.70 -16.20 -8.28
C ALA A 39 12.90 -15.08 -7.58
N MET A 40 11.82 -14.61 -8.21
CA MET A 40 10.94 -13.56 -7.66
C MET A 40 10.15 -14.07 -6.45
N THR A 41 9.61 -15.29 -6.52
CA THR A 41 8.95 -15.95 -5.39
C THR A 41 9.89 -16.10 -4.20
N ALA A 42 11.12 -16.60 -4.43
CA ALA A 42 12.11 -16.76 -3.37
C ALA A 42 12.52 -15.41 -2.74
N TYR A 43 12.67 -14.36 -3.54
CA TYR A 43 12.94 -13.01 -3.04
C TYR A 43 11.83 -12.49 -2.12
N MET A 44 10.56 -12.81 -2.43
CA MET A 44 9.41 -12.48 -1.61
C MET A 44 9.10 -13.51 -0.51
N LYS A 45 10.02 -14.45 -0.24
CA LYS A 45 9.87 -15.50 0.78
C LYS A 45 8.55 -16.26 0.63
N ASP A 46 8.20 -16.61 -0.61
CA ASP A 46 7.03 -17.41 -0.96
C ASP A 46 5.68 -16.78 -0.56
N ALA A 47 5.64 -15.45 -0.38
CA ALA A 47 4.40 -14.73 -0.04
C ALA A 47 3.29 -14.86 -1.10
N ALA A 48 3.67 -15.04 -2.38
CA ALA A 48 2.78 -15.31 -3.50
C ALA A 48 3.58 -15.94 -4.66
N PRO A 49 2.93 -16.73 -5.54
CA PRO A 49 3.53 -17.15 -6.80
C PRO A 49 3.73 -15.96 -7.75
N PHE A 50 4.57 -16.14 -8.76
CA PHE A 50 4.87 -15.13 -9.77
C PHE A 50 4.80 -15.74 -11.17
N LEU A 51 4.45 -14.92 -12.16
CA LEU A 51 4.61 -15.24 -13.58
C LEU A 51 6.06 -15.02 -14.07
N GLY A 52 6.87 -14.26 -13.33
CA GLY A 52 8.25 -13.96 -13.71
C GLY A 52 8.41 -12.70 -14.56
N ILE A 53 7.41 -11.81 -14.55
CA ILE A 53 7.39 -10.63 -15.42
C ILE A 53 8.06 -9.45 -14.69
N PRO A 54 9.21 -8.93 -15.17
CA PRO A 54 9.89 -7.83 -14.52
C PRO A 54 9.09 -6.52 -14.67
N ALA A 55 9.26 -5.60 -13.71
CA ALA A 55 8.47 -4.37 -13.62
C ALA A 55 8.43 -3.52 -14.92
N PRO A 56 9.52 -3.32 -15.69
CA PRO A 56 9.45 -2.58 -16.95
C PRO A 56 8.50 -3.20 -17.97
N LEU A 57 8.62 -4.53 -18.20
CA LEU A 57 7.76 -5.27 -19.11
C LEU A 57 6.32 -5.30 -18.59
N ARG A 58 6.12 -5.58 -17.30
CA ARG A 58 4.80 -5.57 -16.67
C ARG A 58 4.07 -4.25 -16.93
N ARG A 59 4.73 -3.11 -16.72
CA ARG A 59 4.15 -1.77 -16.97
C ARG A 59 3.83 -1.53 -18.44
N GLU A 60 4.64 -2.04 -19.35
CA GLU A 60 4.33 -2.00 -20.79
C GLU A 60 3.07 -2.79 -21.11
N LEU A 61 2.99 -4.05 -20.66
CA LEU A 61 1.82 -4.91 -20.84
C LEU A 61 0.57 -4.30 -20.20
N SER A 62 0.67 -3.71 -19.00
CA SER A 62 -0.45 -3.01 -18.34
C SER A 62 -0.99 -1.84 -19.17
N ARG A 63 -0.11 -1.11 -19.87
CA ARG A 63 -0.56 -0.04 -20.78
C ARG A 63 -1.31 -0.60 -21.97
N THR A 64 -0.88 -1.74 -22.52
CA THR A 64 -1.60 -2.43 -23.59
C THR A 64 -2.97 -2.93 -23.12
N VAL A 65 -3.05 -3.55 -21.94
CA VAL A 65 -4.31 -4.04 -21.35
C VAL A 65 -5.33 -2.90 -21.18
N THR A 66 -4.87 -1.74 -20.69
CA THR A 66 -5.72 -0.57 -20.43
C THR A 66 -5.93 0.34 -21.65
N LYS A 67 -5.35 0.01 -22.80
CA LYS A 67 -5.45 0.83 -24.02
C LYS A 67 -6.90 0.90 -24.50
N ASP A 68 -7.30 2.09 -24.95
CA ASP A 68 -8.61 2.38 -25.54
C ASP A 68 -9.79 2.00 -24.62
N THR A 69 -9.59 2.12 -23.31
CA THR A 69 -10.65 1.92 -22.29
C THR A 69 -11.12 3.24 -21.69
N PRO A 70 -12.40 3.35 -21.31
CA PRO A 70 -12.92 4.55 -20.64
C PRO A 70 -12.25 4.76 -19.27
N ARG A 71 -12.34 5.99 -18.75
CA ARG A 71 -11.94 6.25 -17.36
C ARG A 71 -12.89 5.51 -16.41
N PRO A 72 -12.39 4.78 -15.41
CA PRO A 72 -13.24 3.99 -14.51
C PRO A 72 -14.10 4.85 -13.58
N SER A 73 -15.22 4.28 -13.15
CA SER A 73 -15.91 4.64 -11.91
C SER A 73 -15.25 3.99 -10.69
N GLU A 74 -15.65 4.39 -9.49
CA GLU A 74 -15.22 3.70 -8.25
C GLU A 74 -15.63 2.21 -8.24
N SER A 75 -16.80 1.88 -8.81
CA SER A 75 -17.27 0.51 -8.95
C SER A 75 -16.34 -0.32 -9.84
N ASP A 76 -15.84 0.25 -10.93
CA ASP A 76 -14.88 -0.42 -11.81
C ASP A 76 -13.53 -0.63 -11.12
N CYS A 77 -13.03 0.38 -10.39
CA CYS A 77 -11.83 0.25 -9.58
C CYS A 77 -11.96 -0.86 -8.53
N THR A 78 -13.10 -0.91 -7.83
CA THR A 78 -13.38 -1.91 -6.80
C THR A 78 -13.46 -3.31 -7.39
N ALA A 79 -14.26 -3.49 -8.46
CA ALA A 79 -14.41 -4.78 -9.13
C ALA A 79 -13.06 -5.31 -9.64
N LEU A 80 -12.29 -4.48 -10.33
CA LEU A 80 -11.01 -4.88 -10.89
C LEU A 80 -10.00 -5.22 -9.80
N ALA A 81 -9.91 -4.41 -8.74
CA ALA A 81 -8.96 -4.65 -7.66
C ALA A 81 -9.25 -5.97 -6.94
N LEU A 82 -10.52 -6.24 -6.60
CA LEU A 82 -10.92 -7.46 -5.91
C LEU A 82 -10.70 -8.71 -6.79
N ARG A 83 -11.06 -8.66 -8.08
CA ARG A 83 -10.87 -9.80 -9.00
C ARG A 83 -9.40 -10.09 -9.27
N CYS A 84 -8.57 -9.07 -9.43
CA CYS A 84 -7.13 -9.27 -9.53
C CYS A 84 -6.56 -9.88 -8.23
N TRP A 85 -7.17 -9.60 -7.08
CA TRP A 85 -6.75 -10.16 -5.79
C TRP A 85 -7.10 -11.64 -5.63
N GLU A 86 -8.07 -12.14 -6.38
CA GLU A 86 -8.42 -13.57 -6.46
C GLU A 86 -7.44 -14.37 -7.32
N LEU A 87 -6.68 -13.71 -8.19
CA LEU A 87 -5.65 -14.38 -9.00
C LEU A 87 -4.39 -14.65 -8.16
N PRO A 88 -3.75 -15.82 -8.34
CA PRO A 88 -2.69 -16.24 -7.44
C PRO A 88 -1.39 -15.46 -7.64
N GLU A 89 -1.01 -15.13 -8.87
CA GLU A 89 0.29 -14.53 -9.16
C GLU A 89 0.36 -13.05 -8.78
N ARG A 90 1.47 -12.67 -8.14
CA ARG A 90 1.70 -11.35 -7.57
C ARG A 90 1.64 -10.22 -8.59
N GLU A 91 1.93 -10.51 -9.87
CA GLU A 91 1.81 -9.53 -10.94
C GLU A 91 0.38 -9.01 -11.13
N TYR A 92 -0.65 -9.81 -10.86
CA TYR A 92 -2.05 -9.35 -10.90
C TYR A 92 -2.36 -8.38 -9.76
N HIS A 93 -1.82 -8.63 -8.56
CA HIS A 93 -1.91 -7.69 -7.43
C HIS A 93 -1.23 -6.36 -7.77
N TYR A 94 -0.05 -6.41 -8.41
CA TYR A 94 0.62 -5.19 -8.86
C TYR A 94 -0.18 -4.43 -9.90
N PHE A 95 -0.87 -5.12 -10.82
CA PHE A 95 -1.75 -4.46 -11.78
C PHE A 95 -2.88 -3.70 -11.06
N ALA A 96 -3.55 -4.34 -10.08
CA ALA A 96 -4.58 -3.69 -9.26
C ALA A 96 -4.04 -2.47 -8.50
N VAL A 97 -2.89 -2.60 -7.84
CA VAL A 97 -2.25 -1.51 -7.09
C VAL A 97 -1.88 -0.34 -8.01
N ASP A 98 -1.28 -0.61 -9.16
CA ASP A 98 -0.93 0.42 -10.14
C ASP A 98 -2.19 1.09 -10.73
N TYR A 99 -3.29 0.34 -10.90
CA TYR A 99 -4.58 0.85 -11.36
C TYR A 99 -5.24 1.76 -10.31
N LEU A 100 -5.32 1.32 -9.05
CA LEU A 100 -5.84 2.12 -7.93
C LEU A 100 -5.02 3.39 -7.75
N ARG A 101 -3.69 3.30 -7.75
CA ARG A 101 -2.80 4.47 -7.71
C ARG A 101 -3.14 5.51 -8.77
N ARG A 102 -3.52 5.08 -9.99
CA ARG A 102 -3.86 5.98 -11.10
C ARG A 102 -5.22 6.63 -10.93
N TYR A 103 -6.18 5.94 -10.33
CA TYR A 103 -7.60 6.34 -10.33
C TYR A 103 -8.21 6.59 -8.95
N VAL A 104 -7.44 6.49 -7.86
CA VAL A 104 -7.94 6.71 -6.48
C VAL A 104 -8.57 8.10 -6.29
N ALA A 105 -8.11 9.12 -7.03
CA ALA A 105 -8.73 10.45 -7.01
C ALA A 105 -10.18 10.50 -7.53
N ARG A 106 -10.67 9.41 -8.13
CA ARG A 106 -12.07 9.22 -8.54
C ARG A 106 -12.88 8.38 -7.56
N CYS A 107 -12.27 7.97 -6.45
CA CYS A 107 -12.89 7.14 -5.43
C CYS A 107 -13.16 7.98 -4.18
N SER A 108 -14.21 7.60 -3.48
CA SER A 108 -14.65 8.16 -2.22
C SER A 108 -14.09 7.35 -1.04
N SER A 109 -14.45 7.76 0.18
CA SER A 109 -14.16 6.99 1.40
C SER A 109 -14.76 5.58 1.39
N GLY A 110 -15.72 5.29 0.49
CA GLY A 110 -16.25 3.95 0.24
C GLY A 110 -15.20 2.93 -0.24
N LEU A 111 -14.05 3.37 -0.76
CA LEU A 111 -12.96 2.47 -1.15
C LEU A 111 -12.09 1.99 0.03
N LEU A 112 -12.18 2.63 1.21
CA LEU A 112 -11.30 2.28 2.34
C LEU A 112 -11.47 0.82 2.82
N PRO A 113 -12.69 0.27 2.96
CA PRO A 113 -12.87 -1.16 3.26
C PRO A 113 -12.28 -2.10 2.21
N VAL A 114 -12.27 -1.69 0.94
CA VAL A 114 -11.59 -2.43 -0.14
C VAL A 114 -10.09 -2.40 0.08
N ALA A 115 -9.51 -1.23 0.31
CA ALA A 115 -8.08 -1.11 0.60
C ALA A 115 -7.65 -1.94 1.82
N ARG A 116 -8.47 -1.96 2.88
CA ARG A 116 -8.28 -2.82 4.05
C ARG A 116 -8.19 -4.29 3.66
N HIS A 117 -9.18 -4.78 2.90
CA HIS A 117 -9.22 -6.17 2.45
C HIS A 117 -7.98 -6.54 1.63
N LEU A 118 -7.55 -5.68 0.71
CA LEU A 118 -6.32 -5.93 -0.07
C LEU A 118 -5.10 -5.98 0.84
N VAL A 119 -4.97 -5.05 1.79
CA VAL A 119 -3.86 -5.00 2.75
C VAL A 119 -3.76 -6.27 3.59
N THR A 120 -4.88 -6.93 3.94
CA THR A 120 -4.88 -8.06 4.89
C THR A 120 -4.98 -9.45 4.28
N THR A 121 -5.22 -9.59 2.96
CA THR A 121 -5.55 -10.91 2.37
C THR A 121 -4.32 -11.67 1.83
N VAL A 122 -3.44 -11.01 1.09
CA VAL A 122 -2.14 -11.60 0.65
C VAL A 122 -1.03 -10.61 1.00
N PRO A 123 -0.85 -10.33 2.31
CA PRO A 123 -0.06 -9.20 2.75
C PRO A 123 1.43 -9.43 2.54
N TRP A 124 2.09 -8.45 1.92
CA TRP A 124 3.54 -8.32 1.96
C TRP A 124 3.93 -6.87 1.62
N TRP A 125 5.13 -6.46 2.01
CA TRP A 125 5.54 -5.04 1.95
C TRP A 125 5.45 -4.44 0.53
N ASP A 126 5.68 -5.25 -0.50
CA ASP A 126 5.68 -4.84 -1.90
C ASP A 126 4.33 -4.30 -2.40
N THR A 127 3.21 -4.81 -1.87
CA THR A 127 1.87 -4.28 -2.18
C THR A 127 1.35 -3.36 -1.09
N VAL A 128 1.55 -3.70 0.19
CA VAL A 128 1.06 -2.93 1.33
C VAL A 128 1.63 -1.51 1.32
N ASP A 129 2.93 -1.35 1.05
CA ASP A 129 3.57 -0.03 1.05
C ASP A 129 3.00 0.89 -0.04
N LEU A 130 2.72 0.30 -1.20
CA LEU A 130 2.14 1.02 -2.32
C LEU A 130 0.67 1.37 -2.04
N LEU A 131 -0.12 0.44 -1.50
CA LEU A 131 -1.51 0.72 -1.09
C LEU A 131 -1.54 1.81 -0.02
N ALA A 132 -0.66 1.77 0.97
CA ALA A 132 -0.57 2.79 2.01
C ALA A 132 -0.29 4.18 1.43
N ALA A 133 0.79 4.31 0.66
CA ALA A 133 1.25 5.62 0.18
C ALA A 133 0.45 6.16 -1.03
N HIS A 134 -0.19 5.29 -1.81
CA HIS A 134 -0.81 5.65 -3.10
C HIS A 134 -2.31 5.36 -3.18
N THR A 135 -2.90 4.71 -2.19
CA THR A 135 -4.35 4.50 -2.12
C THR A 135 -4.91 5.05 -0.82
N VAL A 136 -4.50 4.52 0.34
CA VAL A 136 -5.01 4.94 1.65
C VAL A 136 -4.64 6.39 1.95
N GLY A 137 -3.38 6.79 1.76
CA GLY A 137 -2.92 8.18 1.96
C GLY A 137 -3.76 9.20 1.17
N PRO A 138 -3.91 9.07 -0.16
CA PRO A 138 -4.79 9.92 -0.95
C PRO A 138 -6.26 9.92 -0.50
N LEU A 139 -6.82 8.78 -0.08
CA LEU A 139 -8.19 8.71 0.47
C LEU A 139 -8.30 9.55 1.76
N VAL A 140 -7.41 9.34 2.72
CA VAL A 140 -7.39 10.09 4.00
C VAL A 140 -7.16 11.58 3.77
N ARG A 141 -6.33 11.94 2.79
CA ARG A 141 -6.12 13.35 2.43
C ARG A 141 -7.36 13.99 1.81
N ALA A 142 -8.15 13.23 1.06
CA ALA A 142 -9.39 13.72 0.44
C ALA A 142 -10.54 13.80 1.45
N ASP A 143 -10.60 12.86 2.40
CA ASP A 143 -11.57 12.81 3.48
C ASP A 143 -10.87 12.65 4.84
N PRO A 144 -10.53 13.75 5.53
CA PRO A 144 -9.85 13.72 6.82
C PRO A 144 -10.59 12.95 7.92
N ALA A 145 -11.89 12.67 7.78
CA ALA A 145 -12.62 11.84 8.74
C ALA A 145 -12.09 10.40 8.77
N LEU A 146 -11.46 9.94 7.68
CA LEU A 146 -10.82 8.61 7.63
C LEU A 146 -9.57 8.52 8.51
N ALA A 147 -9.04 9.64 9.01
CA ALA A 147 -7.89 9.62 9.90
C ALA A 147 -8.18 8.85 11.21
N ALA A 148 -9.43 8.86 11.69
CA ALA A 148 -9.86 8.05 12.83
C ALA A 148 -9.68 6.54 12.60
N VAL A 149 -9.85 6.07 11.35
CA VAL A 149 -9.59 4.66 11.00
C VAL A 149 -8.09 4.37 11.03
N MET A 150 -7.24 5.33 10.69
CA MET A 150 -5.79 5.17 10.86
C MET A 150 -5.40 5.12 12.34
N ASP A 151 -6.10 5.90 13.18
CA ASP A 151 -5.90 5.91 14.63
C ASP A 151 -6.31 4.55 15.26
N GLU A 152 -7.25 3.83 14.64
CA GLU A 152 -7.55 2.43 14.97
C GLU A 152 -6.48 1.46 14.42
N TRP A 153 -6.12 1.59 13.14
CA TRP A 153 -5.19 0.66 12.46
C TRP A 153 -3.79 0.66 13.09
N ILE A 154 -3.33 1.79 13.62
CA ILE A 154 -2.02 1.83 14.29
C ILE A 154 -1.96 0.91 15.51
N GLY A 155 -3.09 0.59 16.14
CA GLY A 155 -3.18 -0.32 17.29
C GLY A 155 -3.74 -1.71 16.97
N ASP A 156 -3.97 -2.03 15.70
CA ASP A 156 -4.52 -3.34 15.30
C ASP A 156 -3.46 -4.45 15.45
N GLU A 157 -3.92 -5.68 15.70
CA GLU A 157 -3.05 -6.87 15.83
C GLU A 157 -2.42 -7.25 14.48
N ASP A 158 -3.07 -6.90 13.37
CA ASP A 158 -2.49 -7.06 12.03
C ASP A 158 -1.42 -5.99 11.78
N LEU A 159 -0.16 -6.44 11.78
CA LEU A 159 1.00 -5.57 11.56
C LEU A 159 0.95 -4.81 10.22
N TRP A 160 0.25 -5.31 9.20
CA TRP A 160 0.14 -4.65 7.90
C TRP A 160 -0.83 -3.48 7.93
N LEU A 161 -1.85 -3.52 8.78
CA LEU A 161 -2.69 -2.36 9.08
C LEU A 161 -1.91 -1.30 9.84
N ALA A 162 -1.16 -1.69 10.89
CA ALA A 162 -0.30 -0.76 11.63
C ALA A 162 0.78 -0.14 10.72
N ARG A 163 1.40 -0.95 9.85
CA ARG A 163 2.33 -0.46 8.82
C ARG A 163 1.66 0.50 7.84
N THR A 164 0.43 0.23 7.44
CA THR A 164 -0.33 1.12 6.57
C THR A 164 -0.60 2.46 7.26
N ALA A 165 -1.00 2.45 8.54
CA ALA A 165 -1.18 3.66 9.33
C ALA A 165 0.12 4.47 9.46
N LEU A 166 1.27 3.83 9.68
CA LEU A 166 2.58 4.50 9.69
C LEU A 166 2.95 5.14 8.34
N LEU A 167 2.58 4.50 7.23
CA LEU A 167 3.02 4.91 5.89
C LEU A 167 2.01 5.74 5.09
N HIS A 168 0.75 5.89 5.54
CA HIS A 168 -0.26 6.60 4.74
C HIS A 168 0.13 8.07 4.44
N GLN A 169 0.86 8.73 5.35
CA GLN A 169 1.29 10.12 5.18
C GLN A 169 2.59 10.29 4.37
N LEU A 170 3.20 9.21 3.87
CA LEU A 170 4.55 9.21 3.27
C LEU A 170 4.73 10.24 2.13
N ARG A 171 3.63 10.66 1.50
CA ARG A 171 3.63 11.59 0.35
C ARG A 171 3.11 12.98 0.67
N HIS A 172 2.80 13.28 1.94
CA HIS A 172 2.11 14.50 2.34
C HIS A 172 3.03 15.73 2.40
N LYS A 173 4.35 15.54 2.59
CA LYS A 173 5.34 16.63 2.68
C LYS A 173 4.94 17.66 3.74
N SER A 174 4.80 18.94 3.40
CA SER A 174 4.36 20.01 4.29
C SER A 174 2.93 19.84 4.81
N ALA A 175 2.12 18.98 4.19
CA ALA A 175 0.76 18.65 4.66
C ALA A 175 0.74 17.45 5.62
N THR A 176 1.89 16.97 6.09
CA THR A 176 1.96 15.88 7.06
C THR A 176 1.44 16.36 8.42
N ASP A 177 0.50 15.63 9.00
CA ASP A 177 0.12 15.78 10.40
C ASP A 177 1.24 15.15 11.26
N THR A 178 2.12 16.02 11.77
CA THR A 178 3.28 15.62 12.58
C THR A 178 2.87 15.05 13.93
N GLY A 179 1.78 15.54 14.52
CA GLY A 179 1.23 15.00 15.76
C GLY A 179 0.88 13.54 15.60
N ARG A 180 0.17 13.19 14.53
CA ARG A 180 -0.17 11.82 14.18
C ARG A 180 1.06 11.00 13.82
N LEU A 181 1.94 11.52 12.96
CA LEU A 181 3.17 10.82 12.55
C LEU A 181 4.01 10.39 13.76
N PHE A 182 4.33 11.34 14.65
CA PHE A 182 5.14 11.09 15.83
C PHE A 182 4.39 10.29 16.89
N GLY A 183 3.08 10.51 17.04
CA GLY A 183 2.21 9.72 17.91
C GLY A 183 2.22 8.23 17.53
N TYR A 184 2.08 7.93 16.23
CA TYR A 184 2.12 6.55 15.73
C TYR A 184 3.50 5.92 15.89
N CYS A 185 4.57 6.66 15.62
CA CYS A 185 5.93 6.18 15.84
C CYS A 185 6.18 5.84 17.31
N ARG A 186 5.66 6.64 18.24
CA ARG A 186 5.75 6.37 19.68
C ARG A 186 4.94 5.15 20.09
N ALA A 187 3.68 5.05 19.62
CA ALA A 187 2.80 3.92 19.91
C ALA A 187 3.43 2.57 19.48
N GLN A 188 4.18 2.58 18.38
CA GLN A 188 4.82 1.38 17.82
C GLN A 188 6.33 1.28 18.10
N ALA A 189 6.91 2.17 18.92
CA ALA A 189 8.36 2.29 19.11
C ALA A 189 9.02 0.97 19.59
N GLY A 190 8.35 0.29 20.52
CA GLY A 190 8.78 -0.97 21.11
C GLY A 190 8.45 -2.22 20.31
N HIS A 191 7.76 -2.11 19.17
CA HIS A 191 7.29 -3.28 18.41
C HIS A 191 8.46 -4.16 17.97
N PRO A 192 8.39 -5.49 18.16
CA PRO A 192 9.51 -6.38 17.87
C PRO A 192 9.73 -6.64 16.37
N ASP A 193 8.64 -6.57 15.58
CA ASP A 193 8.65 -6.92 14.17
C ASP A 193 9.54 -6.01 13.29
N PHE A 194 10.22 -6.64 12.34
CA PHE A 194 11.13 -5.98 11.42
C PHE A 194 10.43 -4.96 10.52
N PHE A 195 9.25 -5.29 9.98
CA PHE A 195 8.53 -4.41 9.05
C PHE A 195 8.00 -3.18 9.79
N ILE A 196 7.50 -3.31 11.01
CA ILE A 196 7.07 -2.13 11.79
C ILE A 196 8.25 -1.19 12.06
N ARG A 197 9.40 -1.71 12.51
CA ARG A 197 10.61 -0.92 12.75
C ARG A 197 11.11 -0.21 11.48
N LYS A 198 11.06 -0.91 10.33
CA LYS A 198 11.37 -0.30 9.03
C LYS A 198 10.37 0.78 8.63
N ALA A 199 9.07 0.62 8.93
CA ALA A 199 8.05 1.61 8.63
C ALA A 199 8.25 2.89 9.45
N ILE A 200 8.53 2.78 10.75
CA ILE A 200 8.86 3.92 11.62
C ILE A 200 10.05 4.69 11.05
N GLY A 201 11.16 3.99 10.81
CA GLY A 201 12.35 4.63 10.24
C GLY A 201 12.10 5.28 8.88
N TRP A 202 11.29 4.66 8.03
CA TRP A 202 11.01 5.18 6.69
C TRP A 202 10.09 6.41 6.71
N CYS A 203 8.98 6.39 7.45
CA CYS A 203 8.08 7.54 7.52
C CYS A 203 8.79 8.76 8.11
N LEU A 204 9.63 8.58 9.14
CA LEU A 204 10.49 9.63 9.70
C LEU A 204 11.50 10.14 8.68
N ARG A 205 12.25 9.25 8.01
CA ARG A 205 13.22 9.64 6.97
C ARG A 205 12.57 10.42 5.83
N GLU A 206 11.39 9.99 5.40
CA GLU A 206 10.68 10.66 4.31
C GLU A 206 10.22 12.06 4.75
N TYR A 207 9.69 12.19 5.97
CA TYR A 207 9.30 13.49 6.51
C TYR A 207 10.51 14.41 6.75
N ALA A 208 11.68 13.85 7.08
CA ALA A 208 12.91 14.62 7.27
C ALA A 208 13.38 15.37 6.01
N LYS A 209 12.92 14.97 4.82
CA LYS A 209 13.12 15.75 3.57
C LYS A 209 12.35 17.07 3.55
N THR A 210 11.36 17.21 4.43
CA THR A 210 10.54 18.42 4.61
C THR A 210 10.99 19.17 5.86
N ASP A 211 11.11 18.49 6.99
CA ASP A 211 11.52 19.07 8.27
C ASP A 211 12.53 18.15 8.98
N PRO A 212 13.84 18.31 8.68
CA PRO A 212 14.88 17.46 9.25
C PRO A 212 15.08 17.70 10.75
N ASP A 213 14.88 18.93 11.23
CA ASP A 213 15.11 19.30 12.63
C ASP A 213 14.04 18.72 13.55
N ALA A 214 12.77 18.74 13.12
CA ALA A 214 11.69 18.05 13.83
C ALA A 214 11.96 16.55 13.98
N VAL A 215 12.49 15.90 12.94
CA VAL A 215 12.82 14.47 12.99
C VAL A 215 14.02 14.20 13.91
N ARG A 216 15.07 15.03 13.87
CA ARG A 216 16.20 14.90 14.81
C ARG A 216 15.75 15.06 16.25
N ALA A 217 14.95 16.08 16.54
CA ALA A 217 14.42 16.33 17.88
C ALA A 217 13.56 15.15 18.39
N PHE A 218 12.66 14.63 17.54
CA PHE A 218 11.85 13.46 17.88
C PHE A 218 12.69 12.21 18.15
N VAL A 219 13.64 11.90 17.27
CA VAL A 219 14.50 10.72 17.41
C VAL A 219 15.38 10.81 18.65
N GLU A 220 15.88 11.99 19.00
CA GLU A 220 16.66 12.19 20.23
C GLU A 220 15.79 12.00 21.48
N ALA A 221 14.60 12.60 21.50
CA ALA A 221 13.68 12.48 22.62
C ALA A 221 13.21 11.02 22.85
N GLU A 222 13.03 10.25 21.78
CA GLU A 222 12.53 8.86 21.84
C GLU A 222 13.65 7.81 21.72
N ARG A 223 14.92 8.21 21.81
CA ARG A 223 16.08 7.34 21.55
C ARG A 223 16.09 6.07 22.40
N GLY A 224 15.62 6.16 23.65
CA GLY A 224 15.53 5.01 24.57
C GLY A 224 14.40 4.03 24.24
N SER A 225 13.37 4.47 23.52
CA SER A 225 12.19 3.68 23.18
C SER A 225 12.26 3.10 21.77
N LEU A 226 12.83 3.84 20.83
CA LEU A 226 12.95 3.43 19.43
C LEU A 226 13.98 2.32 19.28
N SER A 227 13.68 1.34 18.42
CA SER A 227 14.68 0.34 18.07
C SER A 227 15.89 0.96 17.34
N PRO A 228 17.12 0.43 17.51
CA PRO A 228 18.30 0.91 16.82
C PRO A 228 18.17 0.93 15.28
N LEU A 229 17.40 -0.01 14.74
CA LEU A 229 17.06 -0.06 13.31
C LEU A 229 16.25 1.17 12.88
N SER A 230 15.21 1.54 13.63
CA SER A 230 14.34 2.68 13.31
C SER A 230 15.13 3.98 13.35
N VAL A 231 15.97 4.18 14.39
CA VAL A 231 16.86 5.34 14.53
C VAL A 231 17.79 5.45 13.32
N ARG A 232 18.50 4.37 12.97
CA ARG A 232 19.42 4.37 11.83
C ARG A 232 18.72 4.67 10.51
N GLU A 233 17.53 4.11 10.30
CA GLU A 233 16.76 4.36 9.08
C GLU A 233 16.25 5.80 9.01
N ALA A 234 15.76 6.35 10.13
CA ALA A 234 15.22 7.72 10.23
C ALA A 234 16.29 8.78 9.94
N LEU A 235 17.49 8.60 10.49
CA LEU A 235 18.60 9.56 10.36
C LEU A 235 19.44 9.36 9.09
N LYS A 236 19.09 8.40 8.23
CA LYS A 236 19.85 8.14 7.01
C LYS A 236 19.75 9.33 6.04
N GLY A 237 20.86 10.01 5.82
CA GLY A 237 20.96 11.17 4.92
C GLY A 237 20.65 12.51 5.58
N LEU A 238 20.57 12.55 6.92
CA LEU A 238 20.54 13.76 7.73
C LEU A 238 21.90 14.11 8.33
#